data_AF-A0A5C6ZL84-F1
#
_entry.id   AF-A0A5C6ZL84-F1
#
_cell.length_a   1.000
_cell.length_b   1.000
_cell.length_c   1.000
_cell.angle_alpha   90.00
_cell.angle_beta   90.00
_cell.angle_gamma   90.00
#
_symmetry.space_group_name_H-M   'P 1'
#
loop_
_entity.id
_entity.type
_entity.pdbx_description
1 polymer ?
#
loop_
_entity_poly.entity_id
_entity_poly.type
_entity_poly.pdbx_seq_one_letter_code
_entity_poly.pdbx_strand_id
1 'polypeptide(L)'
;MKPSFYITLLSALFSLQSFAQFDGSKHQSNAGLQLKNRILLVQYQEFKSDNALNYNTFIESALSKIWTLNDSVIYVNNTEFAVLKMKHPKHNNYAYLKYSTYDKVNEFPSGSLVLGLVDEPNSTYFVHVAPFDEKGLNTADLVFGLELLQQKIKRATATPEASKWTDSIIAQPQIIDFKNKTLLIDQTLTSSVVQKSIPQFYKYDFEFATKTRIDEALLNRDPKFIFLRAIPLTTVPTKSKDYSDEAGVQIIDNNIYFSKTYETKIAKSEMRFVNAILQADDRRLLYIGKPKQGDNQVELSFFETLSNALN
;
A
#
# COMPACT_ATOMS: atom_id res chain seq x y z
N MET A 1 20.27 65.32 10.31
CA MET A 1 20.09 64.11 9.48
C MET A 1 20.03 62.90 10.40
N LYS A 2 18.87 62.25 10.53
CA LYS A 2 18.66 61.06 11.37
C LYS A 2 18.56 59.83 10.46
N PRO A 3 19.30 58.73 10.70
CA PRO A 3 19.17 57.53 9.87
C PRO A 3 18.00 56.65 10.34
N SER A 4 17.25 56.20 9.34
CA SER A 4 16.54 54.93 9.19
C SER A 4 16.39 54.02 10.43
N PHE A 5 15.16 53.91 10.93
CA PHE A 5 14.74 52.89 11.91
C PHE A 5 13.69 51.91 11.35
N TYR A 6 13.41 51.93 10.04
CA TYR A 6 12.27 51.22 9.45
C TYR A 6 12.60 49.92 8.69
N ILE A 7 13.87 49.53 8.57
CA ILE A 7 14.26 48.37 7.75
C ILE A 7 14.34 47.05 8.56
N THR A 8 14.48 47.11 9.88
CA THR A 8 14.70 45.89 10.70
C THR A 8 13.40 45.15 11.08
N LEU A 9 12.24 45.80 11.03
CA LEU A 9 10.96 45.17 11.40
C LEU A 9 10.36 44.30 10.28
N LEU A 10 10.76 44.53 9.02
CA LEU A 10 10.23 43.78 7.87
C LEU A 10 10.90 42.41 7.68
N SER A 11 12.10 42.20 8.23
CA SER A 11 12.83 40.93 8.11
C SER A 11 12.35 39.86 9.11
N ALA A 12 11.71 40.25 10.21
CA ALA A 12 11.18 39.31 11.22
C ALA A 12 9.81 38.70 10.84
N LEU A 13 9.10 39.28 9.87
CA LEU A 13 7.82 38.79 9.37
C LEU A 13 7.96 37.67 8.31
N PHE A 14 9.13 37.54 7.69
CA PHE A 14 9.40 36.46 6.73
C PHE A 14 9.95 35.17 7.36
N SER A 15 10.36 35.19 8.63
CA SER A 15 10.84 34.00 9.35
C SER A 15 9.74 33.17 10.02
N LEU A 16 8.48 33.62 10.03
CA LEU A 16 7.36 32.90 10.66
C LEU A 16 6.52 32.05 9.70
N GLN A 17 6.74 32.12 8.39
CA GLN A 17 5.96 31.34 7.41
C GLN A 17 6.49 29.92 7.16
N SER A 18 7.62 29.55 7.75
CA SER A 18 8.31 28.27 7.48
C SER A 18 7.86 27.09 8.35
N PHE A 19 6.93 27.28 9.31
CA PHE A 19 6.52 26.22 10.25
C PHE A 19 5.18 25.55 9.95
N ALA A 20 4.45 25.96 8.90
CA ALA A 20 3.16 25.34 8.53
C ALA A 20 3.29 23.94 7.90
N GLN A 21 4.50 23.44 7.64
CA GLN A 21 4.73 22.09 7.09
C GLN A 21 4.80 20.98 8.16
N PHE A 22 4.70 21.33 9.45
CA PHE A 22 4.86 20.37 10.56
C PHE A 22 3.55 19.75 11.10
N ASP A 23 2.38 20.11 10.55
CA ASP A 23 1.08 19.67 11.11
C ASP A 23 0.51 18.39 10.48
N GLY A 24 1.05 17.93 9.34
CA GLY A 24 0.53 16.75 8.63
C GLY A 24 0.70 15.44 9.40
N SER A 25 1.75 15.29 10.22
CA SER A 25 2.01 14.08 11.01
C SER A 25 1.04 13.92 12.18
N LYS A 26 0.68 15.03 12.84
CA LYS A 26 -0.32 15.06 13.92
C LYS A 26 -1.71 14.71 13.40
N HIS A 27 -2.10 15.27 12.25
CA HIS A 27 -3.36 14.93 11.58
C HIS A 27 -3.45 13.43 11.25
N GLN A 28 -2.39 12.82 10.72
CA GLN A 28 -2.39 11.39 10.43
C GLN A 28 -2.46 10.52 11.70
N SER A 29 -1.75 10.85 12.78
CA SER A 29 -1.82 10.02 13.99
C SER A 29 -3.23 10.00 14.61
N ASN A 30 -3.89 11.16 14.65
CA ASN A 30 -5.27 11.27 15.11
C ASN A 30 -6.23 10.50 14.20
N ALA A 31 -6.05 10.56 12.88
CA ALA A 31 -6.83 9.77 11.94
C ALA A 31 -6.72 8.27 12.22
N GLY A 32 -5.52 7.76 12.49
CA GLY A 32 -5.30 6.35 12.83
C GLY A 32 -6.05 5.91 14.09
N LEU A 33 -6.16 6.78 15.11
CA LEU A 33 -6.94 6.51 16.32
C LEU A 33 -8.44 6.56 16.04
N GLN A 34 -8.89 7.57 15.30
CA GLN A 34 -10.29 7.69 14.92
C GLN A 34 -10.76 6.51 14.07
N LEU A 35 -9.91 6.00 13.16
CA LEU A 35 -10.22 4.84 12.33
C LEU A 35 -10.61 3.63 13.18
N LYS A 36 -9.91 3.36 14.29
CA LYS A 36 -10.19 2.19 15.16
C LYS A 36 -11.57 2.25 15.82
N ASN A 37 -12.05 3.45 16.13
CA ASN A 37 -13.26 3.65 16.92
C ASN A 37 -14.54 3.78 16.07
N ARG A 38 -14.44 3.59 14.75
CA ARG A 38 -15.54 3.79 13.80
C ARG A 38 -15.99 2.47 13.20
N ILE A 39 -17.21 2.44 12.68
CA ILE A 39 -17.70 1.32 11.88
C ILE A 39 -16.99 1.35 10.53
N LEU A 40 -16.43 0.21 10.09
CA LEU A 40 -15.78 0.12 8.79
C LEU A 40 -16.81 -0.15 7.69
N LEU A 41 -16.97 0.78 6.77
CA LEU A 41 -17.72 0.59 5.53
C LEU A 41 -16.80 -0.03 4.47
N VAL A 42 -17.12 -1.22 3.98
CA VAL A 42 -16.37 -1.88 2.91
C VAL A 42 -17.13 -1.70 1.62
N GLN A 43 -16.55 -0.96 0.68
CA GLN A 43 -17.17 -0.67 -0.60
C GLN A 43 -17.03 -1.89 -1.55
N TYR A 44 -18.15 -2.47 -1.95
CA TYR A 44 -18.20 -3.47 -3.01
C TYR A 44 -17.94 -2.85 -4.38
N GLN A 45 -17.37 -3.67 -5.26
CA GLN A 45 -17.24 -3.36 -6.67
C GLN A 45 -18.50 -3.85 -7.41
N GLU A 46 -19.11 -2.98 -8.21
CA GLU A 46 -20.38 -3.25 -8.92
C GLU A 46 -20.21 -3.57 -10.41
N PHE A 47 -18.97 -3.80 -10.89
CA PHE A 47 -18.80 -4.08 -12.32
C PHE A 47 -19.43 -5.42 -12.70
N LYS A 48 -20.04 -5.51 -13.88
CA LYS A 48 -20.63 -6.74 -14.43
C LYS A 48 -19.58 -7.75 -14.94
N SER A 49 -18.37 -7.74 -14.38
CA SER A 49 -17.30 -8.67 -14.74
C SER A 49 -17.11 -9.69 -13.63
N ASP A 50 -16.73 -10.93 -13.98
CA ASP A 50 -16.40 -11.98 -13.02
C ASP A 50 -15.35 -11.51 -12.01
N ASN A 51 -14.45 -10.62 -12.43
CA ASN A 51 -13.44 -9.99 -11.59
C ASN A 51 -14.03 -9.20 -10.40
N ALA A 52 -15.19 -8.56 -10.55
CA ALA A 52 -15.82 -7.80 -9.47
C ALA A 52 -16.52 -8.70 -8.45
N LEU A 53 -17.24 -9.74 -8.92
CA LEU A 53 -17.87 -10.73 -8.04
C LEU A 53 -16.82 -11.49 -7.24
N ASN A 54 -15.71 -11.83 -7.90
CA ASN A 54 -14.55 -12.45 -7.26
C ASN A 54 -13.94 -11.51 -6.21
N TYR A 55 -13.75 -10.22 -6.52
CA TYR A 55 -13.25 -9.25 -5.52
C TYR A 55 -14.13 -9.19 -4.27
N ASN A 56 -15.45 -9.05 -4.39
CA ASN A 56 -16.35 -8.92 -3.24
C ASN A 56 -16.27 -10.15 -2.33
N THR A 57 -16.24 -11.35 -2.92
CA THR A 57 -16.06 -12.61 -2.19
C THR A 57 -14.67 -12.69 -1.52
N PHE A 58 -13.63 -12.29 -2.25
CA PHE A 58 -12.26 -12.34 -1.73
C PHE A 58 -12.03 -11.33 -0.59
N ILE A 59 -12.60 -10.13 -0.66
CA ILE A 59 -12.42 -9.12 0.39
C ILE A 59 -13.16 -9.49 1.67
N GLU A 60 -14.35 -10.08 1.58
CA GLU A 60 -15.05 -10.64 2.75
C GLU A 60 -14.25 -11.76 3.41
N SER A 61 -13.74 -12.68 2.60
CA SER A 61 -12.91 -13.79 3.08
C SER A 61 -11.60 -13.29 3.70
N ALA A 62 -10.98 -12.26 3.13
CA ALA A 62 -9.76 -11.69 3.67
C ALA A 62 -10.01 -10.95 4.99
N LEU A 63 -11.03 -10.08 5.05
CA LEU A 63 -11.36 -9.31 6.25
C LEU A 63 -11.73 -10.22 7.42
N SER A 64 -12.57 -11.23 7.20
CA SER A 64 -12.97 -12.17 8.26
C SER A 64 -11.81 -12.97 8.85
N LYS A 65 -10.72 -13.16 8.10
CA LYS A 65 -9.53 -13.88 8.56
C LYS A 65 -8.56 -13.03 9.38
N ILE A 66 -8.34 -11.78 8.98
CA ILE A 66 -7.20 -11.00 9.50
C ILE A 66 -7.52 -9.59 9.99
N TRP A 67 -8.74 -9.09 9.74
CA TRP A 67 -9.09 -7.73 10.16
C TRP A 67 -9.40 -7.65 11.65
N THR A 68 -8.69 -6.74 12.33
CA THR A 68 -8.77 -6.54 13.79
C THR A 68 -8.81 -5.07 14.17
N LEU A 69 -8.79 -4.15 13.18
CA LEU A 69 -8.70 -2.72 13.45
C LEU A 69 -10.03 -2.13 13.94
N ASN A 70 -11.15 -2.69 13.47
CA ASN A 70 -12.51 -2.22 13.74
C ASN A 70 -13.34 -3.39 14.26
N ASP A 71 -14.15 -3.15 15.29
CA ASP A 71 -15.04 -4.17 15.87
C ASP A 71 -16.26 -4.48 14.99
N SER A 72 -16.62 -3.55 14.09
CA SER A 72 -17.79 -3.67 13.22
C SER A 72 -17.44 -3.36 11.77
N VAL A 73 -17.90 -4.22 10.86
CA VAL A 73 -17.72 -4.12 9.41
C VAL A 73 -19.10 -4.20 8.75
N ILE A 74 -19.40 -3.24 7.88
CA ILE A 74 -20.61 -3.21 7.05
C ILE A 74 -20.18 -3.14 5.59
N TYR A 75 -20.70 -4.04 4.78
CA TYR A 75 -20.47 -4.03 3.34
C TYR A 75 -21.56 -3.19 2.66
N VAL A 76 -21.14 -2.30 1.77
CA VAL A 76 -22.03 -1.36 1.08
C VAL A 76 -21.72 -1.31 -0.40
N ASN A 77 -22.75 -1.11 -1.20
CA ASN A 77 -22.60 -0.88 -2.63
C ASN A 77 -22.20 0.59 -2.92
N ASN A 78 -21.92 0.95 -4.18
CA ASN A 78 -21.44 2.29 -4.53
C ASN A 78 -22.48 3.37 -4.23
N THR A 79 -23.75 3.05 -4.44
CA THR A 79 -24.87 3.99 -4.22
C THR A 79 -25.01 4.30 -2.73
N GLU A 80 -25.03 3.27 -1.89
CA GLU A 80 -25.08 3.38 -0.43
C GLU A 80 -23.86 4.14 0.11
N PHE A 81 -22.67 3.82 -0.40
CA PHE A 81 -21.44 4.51 -0.03
C PHE A 81 -21.50 6.01 -0.37
N ALA A 82 -21.98 6.37 -1.56
CA ALA A 82 -22.12 7.76 -1.99
C ALA A 82 -23.11 8.55 -1.12
N VAL A 83 -24.24 7.93 -0.74
CA VAL A 83 -25.23 8.53 0.16
C VAL A 83 -24.63 8.80 1.54
N LEU A 84 -23.91 7.82 2.11
CA LEU A 84 -23.26 7.95 3.42
C LEU A 84 -22.20 9.06 3.41
N LYS A 85 -21.46 9.22 2.31
CA LYS A 85 -20.42 10.23 2.17
C LYS A 85 -20.95 11.67 2.08
N MET A 86 -22.03 11.91 1.35
CA MET A 86 -22.41 13.29 0.98
C MET A 86 -23.32 14.00 1.98
N LYS A 87 -24.23 13.30 2.69
CA LYS A 87 -25.36 13.96 3.39
C LYS A 87 -25.87 13.22 4.62
N HIS A 88 -25.12 12.27 5.17
CA HIS A 88 -25.60 11.50 6.30
C HIS A 88 -25.24 12.17 7.64
N PRO A 89 -26.20 12.40 8.56
CA PRO A 89 -25.95 13.03 9.87
C PRO A 89 -24.95 12.28 10.76
N LYS A 90 -24.64 11.02 10.41
CA LYS A 90 -23.72 10.15 11.14
C LYS A 90 -22.45 9.82 10.36
N HIS A 91 -22.07 10.58 9.32
CA HIS A 91 -20.89 10.26 8.51
C HIS A 91 -19.59 10.14 9.34
N ASN A 92 -19.53 10.83 10.48
CA ASN A 92 -18.40 10.84 11.41
C ASN A 92 -18.30 9.55 12.24
N ASN A 93 -19.28 8.66 12.17
CA ASN A 93 -19.23 7.35 12.81
C ASN A 93 -18.58 6.28 11.92
N TYR A 94 -18.23 6.63 10.68
CA TYR A 94 -17.80 5.68 9.67
C TYR A 94 -16.36 5.93 9.22
N ALA A 95 -15.62 4.84 9.12
CA ALA A 95 -14.44 4.71 8.28
C ALA A 95 -14.84 4.01 6.98
N TYR A 96 -13.99 4.04 5.97
CA TYR A 96 -14.21 3.29 4.75
C TYR A 96 -12.97 2.54 4.30
N LEU A 97 -13.17 1.36 3.73
CA LEU A 97 -12.20 0.60 2.95
C LEU A 97 -12.74 0.44 1.53
N LYS A 98 -11.96 0.86 0.55
CA LYS A 98 -12.27 0.66 -0.86
C LYS A 98 -11.06 0.14 -1.63
N TYR A 99 -11.32 -0.48 -2.76
CA TYR A 99 -10.27 -0.86 -3.72
C TYR A 99 -10.30 0.11 -4.90
N SER A 100 -9.16 0.73 -5.20
CA SER A 100 -9.00 1.63 -6.33
C SER A 100 -8.81 0.79 -7.59
N THR A 101 -9.71 0.94 -8.57
CA THR A 101 -9.65 0.24 -9.86
C THR A 101 -9.22 1.13 -11.02
N TYR A 102 -9.05 2.42 -10.78
CA TYR A 102 -8.71 3.40 -11.82
C TYR A 102 -7.66 4.38 -11.33
N ASP A 103 -6.71 4.67 -12.20
CA ASP A 103 -5.75 5.75 -12.02
C ASP A 103 -6.43 7.07 -12.40
N LYS A 104 -6.91 7.81 -11.39
CA LYS A 104 -7.35 9.19 -11.57
C LYS A 104 -6.28 10.15 -11.06
N VAL A 105 -6.15 11.31 -11.72
CA VAL A 105 -5.28 12.39 -11.28
C VAL A 105 -5.61 12.73 -9.82
N ASN A 106 -4.61 12.79 -8.95
CA ASN A 106 -4.77 13.02 -7.50
C ASN A 106 -5.52 11.91 -6.73
N GLU A 107 -5.74 10.74 -7.33
CA GLU A 107 -6.25 9.57 -6.63
C GLU A 107 -5.15 8.52 -6.40
N PHE A 108 -5.52 7.47 -5.66
CA PHE A 108 -4.62 6.36 -5.37
C PHE A 108 -4.41 5.51 -6.62
N PRO A 109 -3.20 4.95 -6.81
CA PRO A 109 -2.93 4.06 -7.93
C PRO A 109 -3.98 2.93 -8.01
N SER A 110 -4.34 2.55 -9.22
CA SER A 110 -5.14 1.35 -9.48
C SER A 110 -4.48 0.15 -8.78
N GLY A 111 -5.29 -0.78 -8.30
CA GLY A 111 -4.83 -1.90 -7.50
C GLY A 111 -4.59 -1.58 -6.02
N SER A 112 -4.95 -0.40 -5.53
CA SER A 112 -4.71 -0.04 -4.13
C SER A 112 -5.89 -0.31 -3.21
N LEU A 113 -5.64 -0.87 -2.02
CA LEU A 113 -6.56 -0.79 -0.89
C LEU A 113 -6.41 0.57 -0.24
N VAL A 114 -7.53 1.27 -0.06
CA VAL A 114 -7.60 2.62 0.47
C VAL A 114 -8.51 2.63 1.69
N LEU A 115 -7.97 3.01 2.83
CA LEU A 115 -8.69 3.16 4.09
C LEU A 115 -8.69 4.63 4.51
N GLY A 116 -9.86 5.16 4.85
CA GLY A 116 -9.96 6.54 5.32
C GLY A 116 -11.20 6.81 6.16
N LEU A 117 -11.35 8.07 6.56
CA LEU A 117 -12.52 8.57 7.29
C LEU A 117 -13.50 9.18 6.29
N VAL A 118 -14.80 8.93 6.47
CA VAL A 118 -15.83 9.39 5.52
C VAL A 118 -15.95 10.93 5.51
N ASP A 119 -15.78 11.55 6.67
CA ASP A 119 -15.88 12.99 6.94
C ASP A 119 -14.55 13.74 6.77
N GLU A 120 -13.41 13.05 6.69
CA GLU A 120 -12.08 13.65 6.53
C GLU A 120 -11.39 13.11 5.27
N PRO A 121 -11.58 13.73 4.09
CA PRO A 121 -11.06 13.21 2.83
C PRO A 121 -9.52 13.15 2.75
N ASN A 122 -8.82 13.91 3.59
CA ASN A 122 -7.35 13.91 3.66
C ASN A 122 -6.79 12.82 4.61
N SER A 123 -7.65 12.16 5.40
CA SER A 123 -7.26 11.17 6.40
C SER A 123 -7.26 9.77 5.78
N THR A 124 -6.36 9.56 4.82
CA THR A 124 -6.31 8.34 4.02
C THR A 124 -4.99 7.59 4.13
N TYR A 125 -5.10 6.29 4.26
CA TYR A 125 -4.03 5.32 4.17
C TYR A 125 -4.28 4.45 2.96
N PHE A 126 -3.22 4.11 2.25
CA PHE A 126 -3.33 3.14 1.19
C PHE A 126 -2.11 2.24 1.14
N VAL A 127 -2.33 1.08 0.53
CA VAL A 127 -1.30 0.13 0.13
C VAL A 127 -1.66 -0.38 -1.26
N HIS A 128 -0.67 -0.45 -2.14
CA HIS A 128 -0.88 -1.04 -3.46
C HIS A 128 -0.82 -2.56 -3.34
N VAL A 129 -1.84 -3.23 -3.85
CA VAL A 129 -1.99 -4.69 -3.88
C VAL A 129 -1.84 -5.13 -5.33
N ALA A 130 -0.60 -5.32 -5.76
CA ALA A 130 -0.33 -5.92 -7.05
C ALA A 130 -0.56 -7.44 -6.95
N PRO A 131 -1.43 -8.04 -7.79
CA PRO A 131 -1.49 -9.49 -7.91
C PRO A 131 -0.14 -10.01 -8.41
N PHE A 132 0.26 -11.19 -7.93
CA PHE A 132 1.54 -11.79 -8.35
C PHE A 132 1.55 -12.27 -9.81
N ASP A 133 0.38 -12.54 -10.40
CA ASP A 133 0.27 -13.12 -11.72
C ASP A 133 -0.86 -12.53 -12.56
N GLU A 134 -0.92 -12.96 -13.82
CA GLU A 134 -1.94 -12.57 -14.80
C GLU A 134 -3.35 -13.07 -14.44
N LYS A 135 -3.48 -13.95 -13.43
CA LYS A 135 -4.78 -14.50 -13.00
C LYS A 135 -5.56 -13.51 -12.14
N GLY A 136 -4.95 -12.38 -11.80
CA GLY A 136 -5.60 -11.29 -11.10
C GLY A 136 -5.60 -11.48 -9.58
N LEU A 137 -6.35 -10.60 -8.92
CA LEU A 137 -6.41 -10.51 -7.46
C LEU A 137 -7.08 -11.74 -6.85
N ASN A 138 -6.53 -12.25 -5.75
CA ASN A 138 -7.15 -13.32 -4.97
C ASN A 138 -7.20 -13.00 -3.45
N THR A 139 -7.76 -13.91 -2.65
CA THR A 139 -7.86 -13.73 -1.19
C THR A 139 -6.50 -13.54 -0.51
N ALA A 140 -5.46 -14.25 -0.93
CA ALA A 140 -4.12 -14.13 -0.33
C ALA A 140 -3.49 -12.76 -0.58
N ASP A 141 -3.68 -12.21 -1.79
CA ASP A 141 -3.26 -10.84 -2.13
C ASP A 141 -3.95 -9.79 -1.26
N LEU A 142 -5.26 -9.93 -1.06
CA LEU A 142 -6.03 -9.05 -0.18
C LEU A 142 -5.65 -9.20 1.29
N VAL A 143 -5.45 -10.42 1.78
CA VAL A 143 -4.95 -10.67 3.14
C VAL A 143 -3.64 -9.94 3.36
N PHE A 144 -2.69 -10.08 2.45
CA PHE A 144 -1.40 -9.40 2.53
C PHE A 144 -1.55 -7.87 2.54
N GLY A 145 -2.34 -7.33 1.60
CA GLY A 145 -2.59 -5.89 1.53
C GLY A 145 -3.22 -5.34 2.82
N LEU A 146 -4.28 -5.98 3.29
CA LEU A 146 -4.96 -5.58 4.52
C LEU A 146 -4.03 -5.62 5.74
N GLU A 147 -3.15 -6.61 5.85
CA GLU A 147 -2.17 -6.67 6.94
C GLU A 147 -1.14 -5.54 6.87
N LEU A 148 -0.59 -5.24 5.69
CA LEU A 148 0.29 -4.08 5.50
C LEU A 148 -0.42 -2.77 5.90
N LEU A 149 -1.70 -2.64 5.55
CA LEU A 149 -2.51 -1.48 5.89
C LEU A 149 -2.73 -1.37 7.41
N GLN A 150 -3.07 -2.48 8.08
CA GLN A 150 -3.20 -2.51 9.54
C GLN A 150 -1.87 -2.18 10.24
N GLN A 151 -0.75 -2.73 9.77
CA GLN A 151 0.57 -2.43 10.31
C GLN A 151 0.91 -0.95 10.14
N LYS A 152 0.62 -0.36 8.97
CA LYS A 152 0.80 1.07 8.69
C LYS A 152 0.02 1.95 9.68
N ILE A 153 -1.22 1.58 9.99
CA ILE A 153 -2.06 2.31 10.96
C ILE A 153 -1.57 2.11 12.39
N LYS A 154 -1.24 0.89 12.79
CA LYS A 154 -0.67 0.59 14.11
C LYS A 154 0.58 1.45 14.36
N ARG A 155 1.47 1.58 13.36
CA ARG A 155 2.65 2.44 13.44
C ARG A 155 2.30 3.94 13.51
N ALA A 156 1.42 4.43 12.64
CA ALA A 156 1.01 5.83 12.64
C ALA A 156 0.36 6.25 13.98
N THR A 157 -0.30 5.33 14.67
CA THR A 157 -0.85 5.55 16.02
C THR A 157 0.18 5.43 17.14
N ALA A 158 1.24 4.64 16.97
CA ALA A 158 2.28 4.48 17.99
C ALA A 158 3.37 5.57 17.93
N THR A 159 3.72 6.04 16.72
CA THR A 159 4.78 7.02 16.50
C THR A 159 4.31 8.05 15.47
N PRO A 160 3.68 9.16 15.91
CA PRO A 160 3.15 10.20 15.02
C PRO A 160 4.17 10.75 14.03
N GLU A 161 5.44 10.85 14.46
CA GLU A 161 6.56 11.36 13.66
C GLU A 161 7.04 10.38 12.57
N ALA A 162 6.64 9.11 12.63
CA ALA A 162 7.01 8.06 11.67
C ALA A 162 6.13 8.06 10.41
N SER A 163 5.40 9.14 10.14
CA SER A 163 4.45 9.27 9.02
C SER A 163 5.08 9.06 7.63
N LYS A 164 6.41 9.17 7.51
CA LYS A 164 7.15 8.74 6.31
C LYS A 164 7.29 7.22 6.30
N TRP A 165 6.22 6.55 5.86
CA TRP A 165 6.12 5.09 5.82
C TRP A 165 7.34 4.43 5.16
N THR A 166 7.85 4.96 4.04
CA THR A 166 9.07 4.47 3.37
C THR A 166 10.30 4.48 4.28
N ASP A 167 10.49 5.54 5.07
CA ASP A 167 11.62 5.66 5.99
C ASP A 167 11.45 4.69 7.17
N SER A 168 10.20 4.43 7.59
CA SER A 168 9.87 3.54 8.72
C SER A 168 9.92 2.04 8.41
N ILE A 169 9.72 1.63 7.14
CA ILE A 169 9.90 0.24 6.70
C ILE A 169 11.40 -0.11 6.72
N ILE A 170 12.22 0.86 6.30
CA ILE A 170 13.68 0.72 6.25
C ILE A 170 14.30 0.76 7.65
N ALA A 171 13.64 1.44 8.60
CA ALA A 171 14.29 1.84 9.85
C ALA A 171 14.81 0.68 10.70
N GLN A 172 14.09 -0.44 10.89
CA GLN A 172 14.62 -1.56 11.71
C GLN A 172 14.01 -2.92 11.34
N PRO A 173 14.68 -3.74 10.50
CA PRO A 173 14.42 -5.18 10.50
C PRO A 173 14.69 -5.72 11.90
N GLN A 174 13.73 -6.43 12.49
CA GLN A 174 14.03 -7.20 13.70
C GLN A 174 14.88 -8.40 13.30
N ILE A 175 15.97 -8.65 14.04
CA ILE A 175 16.79 -9.84 13.86
C ILE A 175 15.90 -11.04 14.18
N ILE A 176 15.37 -11.67 13.14
CA ILE A 176 14.62 -12.91 13.23
C ILE A 176 15.57 -14.06 12.98
N ASP A 177 15.27 -15.17 13.62
CA ASP A 177 15.93 -16.43 13.35
C ASP A 177 15.52 -16.98 11.97
N PHE A 178 16.31 -16.65 10.94
CA PHE A 178 16.21 -17.23 9.60
C PHE A 178 16.62 -18.71 9.59
N LYS A 179 17.37 -19.19 10.59
CA LYS A 179 17.97 -20.53 10.59
C LYS A 179 16.94 -21.66 10.66
N ASN A 180 15.82 -21.40 11.33
CA ASN A 180 14.77 -22.38 11.56
C ASN A 180 13.55 -22.17 10.65
N LYS A 181 13.69 -21.38 9.58
CA LYS A 181 12.61 -21.06 8.65
C LYS A 181 13.00 -21.41 7.22
N THR A 182 12.00 -21.75 6.41
CA THR A 182 12.19 -21.98 4.97
C THR A 182 11.77 -20.73 4.19
N LEU A 183 12.68 -20.18 3.38
CA LEU A 183 12.40 -19.06 2.50
C LEU A 183 11.70 -19.51 1.22
N LEU A 184 10.44 -19.12 1.07
CA LEU A 184 9.65 -19.31 -0.15
C LEU A 184 9.97 -18.19 -1.15
N ILE A 185 10.44 -18.56 -2.33
CA ILE A 185 10.77 -17.63 -3.40
C ILE A 185 9.86 -17.93 -4.58
N ASP A 186 9.06 -16.95 -5.01
CA ASP A 186 8.25 -17.13 -6.22
C ASP A 186 9.18 -17.37 -7.42
N GLN A 187 9.04 -18.54 -8.03
CA GLN A 187 9.86 -18.94 -9.18
C GLN A 187 9.77 -17.95 -10.36
N THR A 188 8.68 -17.18 -10.47
CA THR A 188 8.45 -16.19 -11.53
C THR A 188 9.15 -14.85 -11.27
N LEU A 189 9.57 -14.59 -10.04
CA LEU A 189 10.31 -13.38 -9.65
C LEU A 189 11.82 -13.52 -9.82
N THR A 190 12.34 -14.68 -10.22
CA THR A 190 13.78 -14.92 -10.31
C THR A 190 14.17 -15.43 -11.70
N SER A 191 15.26 -14.88 -12.26
CA SER A 191 15.86 -15.44 -13.46
C SER A 191 16.60 -16.74 -13.16
N SER A 192 16.81 -17.58 -14.18
CA SER A 192 17.58 -18.83 -14.03
C SER A 192 19.00 -18.62 -13.51
N VAL A 193 19.61 -17.46 -13.79
CA VAL A 193 20.92 -17.07 -13.25
C VAL A 193 20.81 -16.86 -11.74
N VAL A 194 19.83 -16.08 -11.29
CA VAL A 194 19.61 -15.83 -9.85
C VAL A 194 19.29 -17.12 -9.12
N GLN A 195 18.44 -17.98 -9.69
CA GLN A 195 18.08 -19.27 -9.08
C GLN A 195 19.29 -20.17 -8.80
N LYS A 196 20.26 -20.22 -9.72
CA LYS A 196 21.49 -21.01 -9.57
C LYS A 196 22.47 -20.40 -8.56
N SER A 197 22.43 -19.09 -8.35
CA SER A 197 23.38 -18.38 -7.51
C SER A 197 22.92 -18.24 -6.05
N ILE A 198 21.61 -18.31 -5.76
CA ILE A 198 21.07 -18.20 -4.38
C ILE A 198 21.80 -19.08 -3.35
N PRO A 199 22.12 -20.38 -3.60
CA PRO A 199 22.85 -21.22 -2.64
C PRO A 199 24.21 -20.65 -2.19
N GLN A 200 24.82 -19.78 -2.99
CA GLN A 200 26.12 -19.16 -2.67
C GLN A 200 25.98 -18.04 -1.64
N PHE A 201 24.81 -17.42 -1.55
CA PHE A 201 24.56 -16.24 -0.72
C PHE A 201 23.63 -16.55 0.47
N TYR A 202 22.68 -17.46 0.31
CA TYR A 202 21.70 -17.80 1.34
C TYR A 202 21.88 -19.24 1.82
N LYS A 203 22.39 -19.37 3.06
CA LYS A 203 22.84 -20.65 3.66
C LYS A 203 21.74 -21.45 4.38
N TYR A 204 20.53 -20.90 4.49
CA TYR A 204 19.41 -21.53 5.19
C TYR A 204 18.45 -22.21 4.20
N ASP A 205 17.48 -22.96 4.70
CA ASP A 205 16.49 -23.64 3.87
C ASP A 205 15.71 -22.65 3.01
N PHE A 206 15.58 -22.95 1.71
CA PHE A 206 14.77 -22.20 0.78
C PHE A 206 14.16 -23.13 -0.27
N GLU A 207 13.02 -22.71 -0.84
CA GLU A 207 12.39 -23.39 -1.97
C GLU A 207 11.93 -22.37 -3.03
N PHE A 208 12.12 -22.71 -4.31
CA PHE A 208 11.42 -22.03 -5.39
C PHE A 208 9.99 -22.55 -5.43
N ALA A 209 9.04 -21.70 -5.04
CA ALA A 209 7.66 -22.03 -4.84
C ALA A 209 6.79 -21.45 -5.97
N THR A 210 5.66 -22.11 -6.23
CA THR A 210 4.58 -21.54 -7.04
C THR A 210 3.82 -20.48 -6.23
N LYS A 211 3.11 -19.57 -6.90
CA LYS A 211 2.21 -18.62 -6.24
C LYS A 211 1.22 -19.33 -5.30
N THR A 212 0.61 -20.43 -5.75
CA THR A 212 -0.31 -21.23 -4.93
C THR A 212 0.33 -21.67 -3.61
N ARG A 213 1.58 -22.14 -3.65
CA ARG A 213 2.30 -22.58 -2.46
C ARG A 213 2.56 -21.43 -1.47
N ILE A 214 2.90 -20.25 -1.98
CA ILE A 214 3.08 -19.04 -1.18
C ILE A 214 1.75 -18.58 -0.59
N ASP A 215 0.68 -18.57 -1.40
CA ASP A 215 -0.67 -18.20 -0.98
C ASP A 215 -1.18 -19.12 0.13
N GLU A 216 -0.95 -20.44 0.03
CA GLU A 216 -1.28 -21.41 1.07
C GLU A 216 -0.53 -21.13 2.37
N ALA A 217 0.80 -20.93 2.30
CA ALA A 217 1.61 -20.62 3.48
C ALA A 217 1.14 -19.32 4.15
N LEU A 218 0.83 -18.30 3.34
CA LEU A 218 0.29 -17.04 3.81
C LEU A 218 -1.08 -17.23 4.46
N LEU A 219 -2.03 -17.88 3.80
CA LEU A 219 -3.40 -18.05 4.32
C LEU A 219 -3.44 -18.91 5.58
N ASN A 220 -2.56 -19.91 5.69
CA ASN A 220 -2.46 -20.81 6.84
C ASN A 220 -1.63 -20.26 7.99
N ARG A 221 -1.00 -19.09 7.83
CA ARG A 221 -0.18 -18.44 8.86
C ARG A 221 0.95 -19.35 9.37
N ASP A 222 1.57 -20.12 8.47
CA ASP A 222 2.52 -21.15 8.87
C ASP A 222 3.85 -20.54 9.36
N PRO A 223 4.18 -20.63 10.66
CA PRO A 223 5.35 -19.96 11.23
C PRO A 223 6.68 -20.52 10.73
N LYS A 224 6.69 -21.69 10.06
CA LYS A 224 7.89 -22.27 9.44
C LYS A 224 8.34 -21.46 8.23
N PHE A 225 7.44 -20.76 7.55
CA PHE A 225 7.74 -20.08 6.30
C PHE A 225 8.00 -18.60 6.46
N ILE A 226 8.92 -18.12 5.65
CA ILE A 226 9.10 -16.72 5.29
C ILE A 226 9.03 -16.63 3.77
N PHE A 227 8.63 -15.50 3.21
CA PHE A 227 8.47 -15.39 1.77
C PHE A 227 9.06 -14.09 1.24
N LEU A 228 9.64 -14.18 0.05
CA LEU A 228 10.15 -13.05 -0.69
C LEU A 228 9.03 -12.41 -1.53
N ARG A 229 8.86 -11.09 -1.42
CA ARG A 229 7.92 -10.34 -2.24
C ARG A 229 8.55 -9.03 -2.74
N ALA A 230 8.30 -8.72 -4.01
CA ALA A 230 8.53 -7.39 -4.55
C ALA A 230 7.36 -6.49 -4.14
N ILE A 231 7.62 -5.49 -3.29
CA ILE A 231 6.63 -4.51 -2.84
C ILE A 231 6.82 -3.24 -3.68
N PRO A 232 5.77 -2.79 -4.41
CA PRO A 232 5.85 -1.53 -5.13
C PRO A 232 5.88 -0.36 -4.16
N LEU A 233 6.85 0.52 -4.34
CA LEU A 233 6.94 1.82 -3.70
C LEU A 233 6.13 2.81 -4.53
N THR A 234 4.84 2.92 -4.21
CA THR A 234 3.96 3.90 -4.87
C THR A 234 3.96 5.22 -4.12
N THR A 235 4.14 6.31 -4.86
CA THR A 235 3.80 7.66 -4.40
C THR A 235 2.47 8.06 -5.03
N VAL A 236 1.66 8.83 -4.30
CA VAL A 236 0.48 9.45 -4.92
C VAL A 236 0.97 10.35 -6.07
N PRO A 237 0.44 10.24 -7.30
CA PRO A 237 0.83 11.10 -8.40
C PRO A 237 0.54 12.56 -8.02
N THR A 238 1.59 13.39 -7.91
CA THR A 238 1.45 14.76 -7.35
C THR A 238 1.12 15.86 -8.37
N LYS A 239 1.20 15.62 -9.69
CA LYS A 239 0.98 16.68 -10.71
C LYS A 239 0.36 16.17 -12.00
N SER A 240 -0.50 17.00 -12.60
CA SER A 240 -1.17 16.76 -13.90
C SER A 240 -0.25 16.84 -15.12
N LYS A 241 1.01 17.28 -14.99
CA LYS A 241 1.92 17.43 -16.14
C LYS A 241 2.33 16.10 -16.78
N ASP A 242 2.23 15.01 -16.04
CA ASP A 242 2.47 13.65 -16.56
C ASP A 242 1.23 13.06 -17.25
N TYR A 243 0.09 13.77 -17.21
CA TYR A 243 -1.12 13.46 -17.96
C TYR A 243 -1.18 14.35 -19.20
N SER A 244 -0.47 13.97 -20.26
CA SER A 244 -0.56 14.67 -21.54
C SER A 244 -1.97 14.51 -22.15
N ASP A 245 -2.74 15.60 -22.13
CA ASP A 245 -3.80 16.15 -23.02
C ASP A 245 -4.58 15.30 -24.06
N GLU A 246 -4.42 13.97 -24.19
CA GLU A 246 -5.08 13.16 -25.24
C GLU A 246 -6.31 12.37 -24.78
N ALA A 247 -7.03 12.87 -23.77
CA ALA A 247 -8.27 12.26 -23.39
C ALA A 247 -9.48 12.94 -24.02
N GLY A 248 -9.95 12.38 -25.13
CA GLY A 248 -11.26 12.69 -25.67
C GLY A 248 -12.34 12.25 -24.68
N VAL A 249 -13.00 13.22 -24.04
CA VAL A 249 -14.26 12.99 -23.32
C VAL A 249 -15.37 12.98 -24.37
N GLN A 250 -16.00 11.83 -24.62
CA GLN A 250 -17.26 11.78 -25.35
C GLN A 250 -18.42 11.71 -24.36
N ILE A 251 -19.30 12.72 -24.42
CA ILE A 251 -20.57 12.72 -23.72
C ILE A 251 -21.61 12.21 -24.71
N ILE A 252 -22.24 11.07 -24.42
CA ILE A 252 -23.37 10.53 -25.18
C ILE A 252 -24.50 10.30 -24.18
N ASP A 253 -25.64 10.96 -24.41
CA ASP A 253 -26.91 10.76 -23.69
C ASP A 253 -26.81 10.83 -22.15
N ASN A 254 -26.23 11.91 -21.61
CA ASN A 254 -26.07 12.17 -20.16
C ASN A 254 -25.33 11.09 -19.36
N ASN A 255 -24.73 10.10 -20.02
CA ASN A 255 -23.80 9.14 -19.42
C ASN A 255 -22.38 9.56 -19.81
N ILE A 256 -21.54 9.84 -18.80
CA ILE A 256 -20.12 10.09 -19.00
C ILE A 256 -19.46 8.73 -19.26
N TYR A 257 -19.24 8.40 -20.53
CA TYR A 257 -18.43 7.25 -20.90
C TYR A 257 -16.97 7.67 -20.96
N PHE A 258 -16.17 7.22 -19.99
CA PHE A 258 -14.72 7.28 -20.09
C PHE A 258 -14.26 6.22 -21.10
N SER A 259 -14.39 6.49 -22.40
CA SER A 259 -14.00 5.59 -23.48
C SER A 259 -12.50 5.69 -23.78
N LYS A 260 -11.70 5.33 -22.78
CA LYS A 260 -10.32 4.85 -22.87
C LYS A 260 -9.93 4.63 -21.42
N THR A 261 -9.58 3.38 -21.08
CA THR A 261 -8.75 3.13 -19.92
C THR A 261 -7.57 4.09 -20.04
N TYR A 262 -7.52 5.08 -19.16
CA TYR A 262 -6.27 5.75 -18.88
C TYR A 262 -5.42 4.68 -18.22
N GLU A 263 -4.77 3.85 -19.04
CA GLU A 263 -3.49 3.32 -18.62
C GLU A 263 -2.65 4.58 -18.45
N THR A 264 -2.57 5.07 -17.21
CA THR A 264 -1.39 5.82 -16.84
C THR A 264 -0.25 4.87 -17.14
N LYS A 265 0.38 5.06 -18.30
CA LYS A 265 1.80 4.80 -18.43
C LYS A 265 2.50 5.76 -17.47
N ILE A 266 2.33 5.56 -16.16
CA ILE A 266 3.53 5.49 -15.34
C ILE A 266 4.30 4.42 -16.06
N ALA A 267 5.22 4.83 -16.93
CA ALA A 267 5.95 3.87 -17.75
C ALA A 267 6.48 2.85 -16.75
N LYS A 268 6.34 1.53 -17.00
CA LYS A 268 6.80 0.50 -16.04
C LYS A 268 8.23 0.80 -15.52
N SER A 269 9.01 1.53 -16.32
CA SER A 269 10.30 2.14 -15.98
C SER A 269 10.32 3.13 -14.82
N GLU A 270 9.22 3.67 -14.30
CA GLU A 270 9.21 4.65 -13.20
C GLU A 270 8.71 4.04 -11.88
N MET A 271 8.06 2.87 -11.93
CA MET A 271 7.68 2.18 -10.72
C MET A 271 8.94 1.69 -10.01
N ARG A 272 9.03 2.01 -8.72
CA ARG A 272 10.10 1.53 -7.85
C ARG A 272 9.60 0.34 -7.06
N PHE A 273 10.42 -0.66 -6.91
CA PHE A 273 10.13 -1.84 -6.11
C PHE A 273 11.18 -2.00 -5.01
N VAL A 274 10.78 -2.62 -3.92
CA VAL A 274 11.69 -3.15 -2.90
C VAL A 274 11.42 -4.63 -2.75
N ASN A 275 12.48 -5.43 -2.79
CA ASN A 275 12.39 -6.84 -2.41
C ASN A 275 12.36 -6.92 -0.88
N ALA A 276 11.40 -7.65 -0.34
CA ALA A 276 11.16 -7.75 1.08
C ALA A 276 10.96 -9.21 1.48
N ILE A 277 11.50 -9.60 2.63
CA ILE A 277 11.21 -10.90 3.25
C ILE A 277 10.25 -10.67 4.40
N LEU A 278 9.14 -11.40 4.40
CA LEU A 278 8.11 -11.30 5.41
C LEU A 278 7.84 -12.67 6.06
N GLN A 279 7.41 -12.65 7.32
CA GLN A 279 7.00 -13.86 8.02
C GLN A 279 5.61 -14.33 7.57
N ALA A 280 5.39 -15.63 7.36
CA ALA A 280 4.07 -16.11 6.91
C ALA A 280 2.98 -16.04 7.99
N ASP A 281 3.33 -16.07 9.28
CA ASP A 281 2.37 -16.07 10.40
C ASP A 281 1.79 -14.69 10.73
N ASP A 282 2.61 -13.65 10.83
CA ASP A 282 2.24 -12.30 11.25
C ASP A 282 2.57 -11.22 10.20
N ARG A 283 3.25 -11.62 9.12
CA ARG A 283 3.63 -10.78 7.97
C ARG A 283 4.43 -9.58 8.41
N ARG A 284 5.14 -9.73 9.53
CA ARG A 284 6.18 -8.83 9.94
C ARG A 284 7.26 -8.82 8.88
N LEU A 285 7.70 -7.62 8.53
CA LEU A 285 8.84 -7.40 7.67
C LEU A 285 10.12 -7.80 8.40
N LEU A 286 10.87 -8.73 7.80
CA LEU A 286 12.11 -9.29 8.37
C LEU A 286 13.34 -8.68 7.74
N TYR A 287 13.26 -8.40 6.44
CA TYR A 287 14.35 -7.79 5.68
C TYR A 287 13.77 -6.99 4.52
N ILE A 288 14.43 -5.88 4.19
CA ILE A 288 14.12 -5.07 3.02
C ILE A 288 15.40 -4.76 2.26
N GLY A 289 15.37 -5.05 0.97
CA GLY A 289 16.44 -4.72 0.05
C GLY A 289 16.43 -3.26 -0.38
N LYS A 290 17.43 -2.88 -1.16
CA LYS A 290 17.50 -1.54 -1.74
C LYS A 290 16.34 -1.33 -2.73
N PRO A 291 15.72 -0.14 -2.75
CA PRO A 291 14.79 0.23 -3.79
C PRO A 291 15.44 0.15 -5.17
N LYS A 292 14.73 -0.40 -6.15
CA LYS A 292 15.15 -0.46 -7.54
C LYS A 292 14.06 0.07 -8.46
N GLN A 293 14.45 0.49 -9.66
CA GLN A 293 13.55 1.02 -10.68
C GLN A 293 13.37 -0.02 -11.79
N GLY A 294 12.17 -0.14 -12.34
CA GLY A 294 11.89 -1.04 -13.47
C GLY A 294 11.11 -2.28 -13.07
N ASP A 295 11.59 -3.47 -13.44
CA ASP A 295 10.85 -4.71 -13.21
C ASP A 295 10.76 -5.10 -11.72
N ASN A 296 9.82 -5.98 -11.42
CA ASN A 296 9.64 -6.57 -10.09
C ASN A 296 10.55 -7.79 -9.85
N GLN A 297 11.55 -8.05 -10.71
CA GLN A 297 12.40 -9.23 -10.61
C GLN A 297 13.37 -9.10 -9.42
N VAL A 298 13.75 -10.21 -8.83
CA VAL A 298 14.73 -10.26 -7.76
C VAL A 298 16.12 -10.34 -8.38
N GLU A 299 16.98 -9.40 -7.98
CA GLU A 299 18.36 -9.33 -8.43
C GLU A 299 19.30 -10.07 -7.49
N LEU A 300 20.46 -10.50 -7.99
CA LEU A 300 21.45 -11.19 -7.18
C LEU A 300 21.97 -10.32 -6.01
N SER A 301 22.08 -9.01 -6.25
CA SER A 301 22.50 -8.01 -5.26
C SER A 301 21.61 -8.01 -4.00
N PHE A 302 20.35 -8.44 -4.11
CA PHE A 302 19.47 -8.62 -2.97
C PHE A 302 19.99 -9.73 -2.03
N PHE A 303 20.38 -10.88 -2.57
CA PHE A 303 20.89 -11.99 -1.77
C PHE A 303 22.30 -11.74 -1.23
N GLU A 304 23.14 -11.01 -1.96
CA GLU A 304 24.44 -10.53 -1.46
C GLU A 304 24.26 -9.66 -0.21
N THR A 305 23.37 -8.67 -0.28
CA THR A 305 23.10 -7.77 0.85
C THR A 305 22.43 -8.50 2.02
N LEU A 306 21.51 -9.43 1.73
CA LEU A 306 20.89 -10.28 2.74
C LEU A 306 21.92 -11.16 3.44
N SER A 307 22.83 -11.80 2.69
CA SER A 307 23.91 -12.63 3.24
C SER A 307 24.76 -11.86 4.24
N ASN A 308 25.16 -10.64 3.87
CA ASN A 308 25.93 -9.76 4.74
C ASN A 308 25.17 -9.35 5.99
N ALA A 309 23.84 -9.21 5.93
CA ALA A 309 23.02 -8.88 7.09
C ALA A 309 22.79 -10.09 8.04
N LEU A 310 23.02 -11.32 7.57
CA LEU A 310 22.82 -12.56 8.32
C LEU A 310 24.12 -13.11 8.95
N ASN A 311 25.27 -12.46 8.69
CA ASN A 311 26.59 -12.82 9.23
C ASN A 311 27.03 -11.77 10.25
#